data_AF-A0A928ZR52-F1
#
_entry.id   AF-A0A928ZR52-F1
#
_cell.length_a   1.000
_cell.length_b   1.000
_cell.length_c   1.000
_cell.angle_alpha   90.00
_cell.angle_beta   90.00
_cell.angle_gamma   90.00
#
_symmetry.space_group_name_H-M   'P 1'
#
loop_
_entity.id
_entity.type
_entity.pdbx_description
1 polymer ?
#
loop_
_entity_poly.entity_id
_entity_poly.type
_entity_poly.pdbx_seq_one_letter_code
_entity_poly.pdbx_strand_id
1 'polypeptide(L)'
;MADIGRFKQAWSKGKGHALAWSLSLFSLLALAPAAQAQTPVVLDWGTGVAGEAVGFPAGTTTNTYTNVEGSGVDVRVTVLNAVTNSPNPNLNLGDSDFVGPSPPDQTLLIPLSGVNGAEATITIEYFLTGTLTPVNVTDASFLIHDLDILFNGGTVSWQDEVEVSATSGGNPVTGITAGGEAAPAGIFNQEVIGANSVTITGVAPGDNPNAPTQNANSPRQPGVNNATTTGAFTEGDATVNFANPLDTMTLVFRNGPGTQDFASHAISISDIFFTAPTLTPTTPVIGVAKQVSEGPTESAPGSGLFDITYSIVVENLGNEALNSVQLVESFTDPTLTPPGPTFGPGNIVTSTIGTITPAGGASVTANPAYNVSATGPVDANLLAAGSTLPIGASATIPVTVRVDSTQPDFPADGGDGYNNQVTASGIGATSDNPVNDLSDDGVDPDPDADGNPGGADEGDPTPVTFPAEAPAIGVSKRVVSAITQPDGDFEVVYETTVENLGNVTLNSVQLTEDLNNTYGPGAFSIIGAPTFAARNVANEVALTPNPGFDAGDAPTVDINILAAGQTLQVGQISTFQFTVEVESDLITTPDTFFNQIDA
;
A
#
# COMPACT_ATOMS: atom_id res chain seq x y z
N MET A 1 2.85 0.80 -53.82
CA MET A 1 2.43 0.89 -52.41
C MET A 1 1.28 -0.10 -52.22
N ALA A 2 1.43 -1.42 -52.43
CA ALA A 2 2.31 -2.39 -51.74
C ALA A 2 1.95 -2.52 -50.25
N ASP A 3 1.27 -3.64 -49.95
CA ASP A 3 1.06 -4.31 -48.66
C ASP A 3 0.15 -3.71 -47.58
N ILE A 4 -1.18 -3.92 -47.73
CA ILE A 4 -2.16 -4.22 -46.66
C ILE A 4 -3.23 -5.17 -47.26
N GLY A 5 -2.81 -6.35 -47.71
CA GLY A 5 -3.72 -7.18 -48.52
C GLY A 5 -3.44 -8.65 -48.63
N ARG A 6 -2.73 -9.28 -47.67
CA ARG A 6 -2.59 -10.74 -47.61
C ARG A 6 -2.41 -11.25 -46.17
N PHE A 7 -3.49 -11.28 -45.40
CA PHE A 7 -3.55 -12.11 -44.18
C PHE A 7 -4.98 -12.63 -43.90
N LYS A 8 -5.65 -13.14 -44.94
CA LYS A 8 -6.88 -13.94 -44.79
C LYS A 8 -6.90 -15.06 -45.81
N GLN A 9 -6.29 -16.19 -45.47
CA GLN A 9 -6.69 -17.58 -45.83
C GLN A 9 -5.49 -18.52 -45.79
N ALA A 10 -5.18 -19.02 -44.60
CA ALA A 10 -4.59 -20.34 -44.42
C ALA A 10 -4.61 -20.68 -42.93
N TRP A 11 -5.73 -21.18 -42.42
CA TRP A 11 -5.76 -22.28 -41.43
C TRP A 11 -7.21 -22.60 -41.08
N SER A 12 -7.71 -23.68 -41.66
CA SER A 12 -8.95 -24.32 -41.26
C SER A 12 -8.63 -25.82 -41.11
N LYS A 13 -8.98 -26.33 -39.93
CA LYS A 13 -8.97 -27.72 -39.44
C LYS A 13 -7.72 -28.18 -38.67
N GLY A 14 -7.91 -28.38 -37.37
CA GLY A 14 -7.22 -29.45 -36.64
C GLY A 14 -6.98 -29.20 -35.15
N LYS A 15 -7.97 -29.55 -34.32
CA LYS A 15 -7.84 -30.03 -32.92
C LYS A 15 -7.08 -29.16 -31.88
N GLY A 16 -7.89 -28.48 -31.06
CA GLY A 16 -7.87 -28.53 -29.59
C GLY A 16 -6.55 -28.31 -28.85
N HIS A 17 -6.32 -27.08 -28.40
CA HIS A 17 -5.80 -26.73 -27.07
C HIS A 17 -6.37 -25.35 -26.72
N ALA A 18 -7.05 -25.24 -25.58
CA ALA A 18 -7.54 -23.96 -25.08
C ALA A 18 -6.35 -23.19 -24.47
N LEU A 19 -5.71 -22.35 -25.28
CA LEU A 19 -4.83 -21.30 -24.79
C LEU A 19 -5.72 -20.09 -24.50
N ALA A 20 -6.02 -19.88 -23.22
CA ALA A 20 -6.58 -18.65 -22.72
C ALA A 20 -5.61 -17.51 -23.04
N TRP A 21 -6.10 -16.50 -23.76
CA TRP A 21 -5.37 -15.26 -23.96
C TRP A 21 -5.51 -14.43 -22.68
N SER A 22 -4.58 -14.60 -21.74
CA SER A 22 -4.20 -13.51 -20.84
C SER A 22 -3.08 -12.73 -21.54
N LEU A 23 -3.47 -11.70 -22.30
CA LEU A 23 -2.52 -10.63 -22.59
C LEU A 23 -2.24 -9.95 -21.26
N SER A 24 -1.12 -10.30 -20.63
CA SER A 24 -0.57 -9.55 -19.51
C SER A 24 -0.33 -8.13 -19.99
N LEU A 25 -1.01 -7.18 -19.35
CA LEU A 25 -0.75 -5.76 -19.49
C LEU A 25 0.53 -5.40 -18.72
N PHE A 26 1.60 -6.17 -18.90
CA PHE A 26 2.89 -5.97 -18.23
C PHE A 26 4.01 -6.23 -19.23
N SER A 27 4.22 -5.22 -20.06
CA SER A 27 5.50 -4.95 -20.71
C SER A 27 5.56 -3.45 -20.96
N LEU A 28 5.32 -2.66 -19.91
CA LEU A 28 5.82 -1.30 -19.88
C LEU A 28 7.21 -1.40 -19.27
N LEU A 29 8.19 -1.20 -20.15
CA LEU A 29 9.60 -1.04 -19.81
C LEU A 29 9.70 -0.15 -18.56
N ALA A 30 10.24 -0.69 -17.46
CA ALA A 30 10.60 0.07 -16.27
C ALA A 30 11.73 1.05 -16.66
N LEU A 31 11.35 2.17 -17.28
CA LEU A 31 12.11 3.39 -17.11
C LEU A 31 11.86 3.78 -15.66
N ALA A 32 12.94 3.83 -14.86
CA ALA A 32 12.94 4.58 -13.61
C ALA A 32 12.15 5.89 -13.84
N PRO A 33 11.26 6.32 -12.92
CA PRO A 33 10.49 7.53 -13.13
C PRO A 33 11.47 8.67 -13.29
N ALA A 34 11.71 9.09 -14.53
CA ALA A 34 12.60 10.19 -14.79
C ALA A 34 11.92 11.39 -14.15
N ALA A 35 12.57 11.96 -13.13
CA ALA A 35 12.16 13.22 -12.54
C ALA A 35 11.86 14.18 -13.70
N GLN A 36 10.66 14.76 -13.73
CA GLN A 36 10.30 15.64 -14.83
C GLN A 36 11.28 16.82 -14.79
N ALA A 37 12.14 16.93 -15.82
CA ALA A 37 13.12 18.00 -15.88
C ALA A 37 12.40 19.34 -15.73
N GLN A 38 13.06 20.33 -15.13
CA GLN A 38 12.55 21.69 -15.08
C GLN A 38 12.22 22.15 -16.50
N THR A 39 10.93 22.14 -16.85
CA THR A 39 10.45 22.55 -18.17
C THR A 39 10.03 24.01 -18.06
N PRO A 40 10.50 24.88 -18.96
CA PRO A 40 9.83 26.14 -19.23
C PRO A 40 8.38 25.84 -19.65
N VAL A 41 7.46 26.58 -19.06
CA VAL A 41 6.01 26.45 -19.22
C VAL A 41 5.44 27.83 -19.52
N VAL A 42 4.44 27.87 -20.39
CA VAL A 42 3.68 29.07 -20.69
C VAL A 42 2.22 28.87 -20.26
N LEU A 43 1.74 29.73 -19.36
CA LEU A 43 0.30 29.94 -19.22
C LEU A 43 -0.16 30.83 -20.37
N ASP A 44 -0.63 30.21 -21.45
CA ASP A 44 -1.23 30.88 -22.60
C ASP A 44 -2.66 31.29 -22.27
N TRP A 45 -2.95 32.60 -22.31
CA TRP A 45 -4.32 33.10 -22.10
C TRP A 45 -5.26 32.70 -23.24
N GLY A 46 -4.72 32.41 -24.43
CA GLY A 46 -5.42 32.10 -25.67
C GLY A 46 -5.73 33.34 -26.52
N THR A 47 -6.45 33.13 -27.62
CA THR A 47 -6.94 34.22 -28.49
C THR A 47 -8.46 34.37 -28.38
N GLY A 48 -8.95 35.59 -28.19
CA GLY A 48 -10.38 35.91 -28.20
C GLY A 48 -11.05 35.65 -29.55
N VAL A 49 -12.38 35.78 -29.60
CA VAL A 49 -13.25 35.43 -30.76
C VAL A 49 -12.96 36.18 -32.07
N ALA A 50 -12.04 37.16 -32.08
CA ALA A 50 -11.63 37.93 -33.26
C ALA A 50 -10.12 38.27 -33.31
N GLY A 51 -9.27 37.58 -32.55
CA GLY A 51 -7.86 38.02 -32.35
C GLY A 51 -7.79 39.22 -31.40
N GLU A 52 -8.59 39.16 -30.33
CA GLU A 52 -8.64 40.17 -29.29
C GLU A 52 -8.19 39.55 -27.95
N ALA A 53 -7.87 40.40 -26.97
CA ALA A 53 -7.53 39.98 -25.61
C ALA A 53 -8.61 39.08 -24.98
N VAL A 54 -8.19 38.16 -24.14
CA VAL A 54 -9.07 37.21 -23.45
C VAL A 54 -9.60 37.84 -22.17
N GLY A 55 -10.90 37.69 -21.93
CA GLY A 55 -11.56 38.08 -20.69
C GLY A 55 -12.01 36.87 -19.88
N PHE A 56 -12.24 37.06 -18.57
CA PHE A 56 -12.85 36.03 -17.74
C PHE A 56 -14.26 35.69 -18.25
N PRO A 57 -14.68 34.41 -18.22
CA PRO A 57 -16.07 34.03 -18.48
C PRO A 57 -17.02 34.88 -17.63
N ALA A 58 -18.09 35.37 -18.24
CA ALA A 58 -19.03 36.26 -17.57
C ALA A 58 -19.57 35.65 -16.26
N GLY A 59 -19.44 36.38 -15.15
CA GLY A 59 -19.90 35.96 -13.82
C GLY A 59 -18.89 35.15 -13.01
N THR A 60 -17.67 34.95 -13.53
CA THR A 60 -16.59 34.28 -12.80
C THR A 60 -15.52 35.28 -12.36
N THR A 61 -14.99 35.08 -11.16
CA THR A 61 -13.85 35.84 -10.60
C THR A 61 -12.64 34.96 -10.34
N THR A 62 -12.72 33.67 -10.64
CA THR A 62 -11.64 32.70 -10.44
C THR A 62 -11.71 31.63 -11.53
N ASN A 63 -10.57 31.35 -12.14
CA ASN A 63 -10.38 30.25 -13.09
C ASN A 63 -9.17 29.42 -12.67
N THR A 64 -9.25 28.09 -12.87
CA THR A 64 -8.11 27.18 -12.67
C THR A 64 -7.73 26.55 -14.01
N TYR A 65 -6.47 26.71 -14.37
CA TYR A 65 -5.84 26.10 -15.54
C TYR A 65 -5.14 24.83 -15.08
N THR A 66 -5.68 23.67 -15.43
CA THR A 66 -5.17 22.37 -14.94
C THR A 66 -4.01 21.87 -15.80
N ASN A 67 -2.96 21.39 -15.15
CA ASN A 67 -1.79 20.77 -15.74
C ASN A 67 -1.24 21.55 -16.95
N VAL A 68 -0.88 22.81 -16.70
CA VAL A 68 -0.46 23.76 -17.75
C VAL A 68 0.70 23.16 -18.53
N GLU A 69 0.51 22.95 -19.84
CA GLU A 69 1.45 22.28 -20.76
C GLU A 69 1.98 20.91 -20.32
N GLY A 70 1.26 20.18 -19.45
CA GLY A 70 1.73 18.89 -18.94
C GLY A 70 2.82 19.00 -17.85
N SER A 71 2.97 20.18 -17.24
CA SER A 71 4.00 20.48 -16.25
C SER A 71 3.80 19.85 -14.87
N GLY A 72 2.60 19.30 -14.61
CA GLY A 72 2.18 18.88 -13.27
C GLY A 72 1.85 20.03 -12.32
N VAL A 73 1.70 21.25 -12.85
CA VAL A 73 1.28 22.45 -12.11
C VAL A 73 -0.10 22.91 -12.58
N ASP A 74 -1.01 23.08 -11.62
CA ASP A 74 -2.28 23.79 -11.82
C ASP A 74 -2.07 25.27 -11.45
N VAL A 75 -2.58 26.19 -12.28
CA VAL A 75 -2.52 27.64 -12.02
C VAL A 75 -3.92 28.17 -11.76
N ARG A 76 -4.13 28.75 -10.57
CA ARG A 76 -5.39 29.41 -10.22
C ARG A 76 -5.22 30.91 -10.33
N VAL A 77 -6.10 31.55 -11.10
CA VAL A 77 -6.12 33.00 -11.28
C VAL A 77 -7.42 33.54 -10.72
N THR A 78 -7.31 34.41 -9.72
CA THR A 78 -8.43 35.07 -9.04
C THR A 78 -8.36 36.57 -9.26
N VAL A 79 -9.47 37.17 -9.69
CA VAL A 79 -9.63 38.61 -9.88
C VAL A 79 -10.67 39.14 -8.90
N LEU A 80 -10.28 40.11 -8.09
CA LEU A 80 -11.13 40.79 -7.12
C LEU A 80 -11.26 42.26 -7.48
N ASN A 81 -12.42 42.85 -7.18
CA ASN A 81 -12.73 44.28 -7.34
C ASN A 81 -12.62 44.85 -8.77
N ALA A 82 -12.37 44.03 -9.79
CA ALA A 82 -12.57 44.41 -11.18
C ALA A 82 -14.06 44.66 -11.48
N VAL A 83 -14.37 45.62 -12.35
CA VAL A 83 -15.77 45.83 -12.78
C VAL A 83 -16.21 44.60 -13.55
N THR A 84 -17.09 43.86 -12.91
CA THR A 84 -17.90 42.74 -13.39
C THR A 84 -18.06 42.66 -14.91
N ASN A 85 -17.88 41.45 -15.47
CA ASN A 85 -18.65 40.87 -16.57
C ASN A 85 -18.95 41.83 -17.73
N SER A 86 -18.19 41.81 -18.84
CA SER A 86 -18.56 42.59 -20.03
C SER A 86 -20.00 42.25 -20.44
N PRO A 87 -20.92 43.22 -20.33
CA PRO A 87 -21.11 44.20 -21.37
C PRO A 87 -21.13 45.60 -20.77
N ASN A 88 -19.97 46.26 -20.68
CA ASN A 88 -19.98 47.71 -20.55
C ASN A 88 -20.21 48.29 -21.96
N PRO A 89 -21.37 48.90 -22.27
CA PRO A 89 -21.65 49.49 -23.58
C PRO A 89 -20.69 50.64 -23.96
N ASN A 90 -19.78 51.04 -23.05
CA ASN A 90 -18.83 52.13 -23.25
C ASN A 90 -17.38 51.66 -23.47
N LEU A 91 -17.10 50.34 -23.53
CA LEU A 91 -15.83 49.82 -24.06
C LEU A 91 -16.09 49.09 -25.37
N ASN A 92 -16.77 49.76 -26.31
CA ASN A 92 -16.85 49.28 -27.68
C ASN A 92 -15.52 49.65 -28.35
N LEU A 93 -14.65 48.67 -28.57
CA LEU A 93 -13.40 48.86 -29.35
C LEU A 93 -13.66 49.36 -30.78
N GLY A 94 -14.92 49.32 -31.25
CA GLY A 94 -15.39 49.92 -32.50
C GLY A 94 -16.04 51.31 -32.36
N ASP A 95 -15.99 51.96 -31.20
CA ASP A 95 -16.40 53.36 -31.05
C ASP A 95 -15.39 54.28 -31.74
N SER A 96 -15.85 55.20 -32.58
CA SER A 96 -15.02 56.09 -33.40
C SER A 96 -14.19 57.10 -32.58
N ASP A 97 -14.42 57.15 -31.26
CA ASP A 97 -13.68 57.97 -30.32
C ASP A 97 -12.50 57.21 -29.66
N PHE A 98 -12.32 55.91 -29.97
CA PHE A 98 -11.14 55.13 -29.56
C PHE A 98 -9.96 55.38 -30.53
N VAL A 99 -8.85 55.90 -30.00
CA VAL A 99 -7.60 56.06 -30.75
C VAL A 99 -6.43 55.47 -29.93
N GLY A 100 -6.55 54.20 -29.55
CA GLY A 100 -5.46 53.41 -28.94
C GLY A 100 -5.04 52.23 -29.83
N PRO A 101 -3.87 51.61 -29.61
CA PRO A 101 -3.55 50.33 -30.23
C PRO A 101 -4.57 49.27 -29.79
N SER A 102 -4.92 48.32 -30.68
CA SER A 102 -5.63 47.11 -30.26
C SER A 102 -4.76 46.39 -29.23
N PRO A 103 -5.33 45.80 -28.16
CA PRO A 103 -4.56 44.93 -27.27
C PRO A 103 -3.84 43.87 -28.11
N PRO A 104 -2.58 43.52 -27.78
CA PRO A 104 -1.90 42.40 -28.42
C PRO A 104 -2.72 41.12 -28.27
N ASP A 105 -2.64 40.24 -29.27
CA ASP A 105 -3.12 38.87 -29.18
C ASP A 105 -2.48 38.19 -27.93
N GLN A 106 -3.19 37.26 -27.28
CA GLN A 106 -2.68 36.50 -26.12
C GLN A 106 -2.41 37.36 -24.87
N THR A 107 -3.32 38.29 -24.58
CA THR A 107 -3.27 39.07 -23.33
C THR A 107 -4.56 38.92 -22.52
N LEU A 108 -4.45 38.94 -21.20
CA LEU A 108 -5.59 38.99 -20.29
C LEU A 108 -5.98 40.44 -20.04
N LEU A 109 -7.19 40.83 -20.43
CA LEU A 109 -7.69 42.21 -20.29
C LEU A 109 -8.33 42.45 -18.91
N ILE A 110 -7.92 43.52 -18.24
CA ILE A 110 -8.39 43.85 -16.90
C ILE A 110 -9.08 45.22 -16.92
N PRO A 111 -10.42 45.27 -16.94
CA PRO A 111 -11.14 46.53 -16.93
C PRO A 111 -11.17 47.14 -15.51
N LEU A 112 -10.72 48.39 -15.39
CA LEU A 112 -10.81 49.15 -14.15
C LEU A 112 -12.07 50.01 -14.11
N SER A 113 -12.63 50.20 -12.92
CA SER A 113 -13.77 51.10 -12.74
C SER A 113 -13.28 52.54 -12.88
N GLY A 114 -14.01 53.36 -13.63
CA GLY A 114 -13.59 54.74 -13.87
C GLY A 114 -13.51 55.63 -12.62
N VAL A 115 -13.93 55.17 -11.43
CA VAL A 115 -13.87 56.02 -10.22
C VAL A 115 -12.44 56.21 -9.75
N ASN A 116 -12.14 57.42 -9.29
CA ASN A 116 -10.85 57.75 -8.69
C ASN A 116 -10.57 56.83 -7.49
N GLY A 117 -9.38 56.21 -7.46
CA GLY A 117 -8.97 55.27 -6.42
C GLY A 117 -9.59 53.88 -6.55
N ALA A 118 -10.12 53.54 -7.73
CA ALA A 118 -10.50 52.16 -8.02
C ALA A 118 -9.28 51.23 -7.98
N GLU A 119 -9.42 50.10 -7.32
CA GLU A 119 -8.40 49.06 -7.26
C GLU A 119 -8.96 47.74 -7.80
N ALA A 120 -8.17 47.04 -8.61
CA ALA A 120 -8.41 45.65 -8.95
C ALA A 120 -7.21 44.81 -8.49
N THR A 121 -7.48 43.63 -7.93
CA THR A 121 -6.42 42.72 -7.46
C THR A 121 -6.49 41.43 -8.22
N ILE A 122 -5.35 41.00 -8.76
CA ILE A 122 -5.18 39.69 -9.39
C ILE A 122 -4.24 38.87 -8.55
N THR A 123 -4.69 37.69 -8.16
CA THR A 123 -3.88 36.69 -7.46
C THR A 123 -3.69 35.50 -8.38
N ILE A 124 -2.44 35.09 -8.59
CA ILE A 124 -2.08 33.91 -9.37
C ILE A 124 -1.38 32.95 -8.42
N GLU A 125 -1.93 31.75 -8.25
CA GLU A 125 -1.43 30.73 -7.32
C GLU A 125 -1.06 29.46 -8.10
N TYR A 126 0.05 28.83 -7.72
CA TYR A 126 0.58 27.61 -8.34
C TYR A 126 0.42 26.42 -7.39
N PHE A 127 -0.22 25.35 -7.86
CA PHE A 127 -0.49 24.14 -7.09
C PHE A 127 0.03 22.90 -7.81
N LEU A 128 0.38 21.86 -7.05
CA LEU A 128 0.58 20.52 -7.61
C LEU A 128 -0.75 20.02 -8.23
N THR A 129 -0.70 19.56 -9.48
CA THR A 129 -1.90 19.19 -10.25
C THR A 129 -2.85 18.27 -9.49
N GLY A 130 -4.14 18.63 -9.48
CA GLY A 130 -5.19 17.87 -8.82
C GLY A 130 -5.24 18.03 -7.29
N THR A 131 -4.35 18.83 -6.70
CA THR A 131 -4.29 19.09 -5.26
C THR A 131 -4.42 20.59 -4.94
N LEU A 132 -4.43 20.94 -3.65
CA LEU A 132 -4.30 22.33 -3.17
C LEU A 132 -2.93 22.58 -2.52
N THR A 133 -1.96 21.70 -2.77
CA THR A 133 -0.60 21.84 -2.23
C THR A 133 0.16 22.89 -3.03
N PRO A 134 0.56 24.03 -2.43
CA PRO A 134 1.29 25.07 -3.15
C PRO A 134 2.63 24.53 -3.68
N VAL A 135 3.01 24.95 -4.88
CA VAL A 135 4.28 24.56 -5.49
C VAL A 135 5.07 25.80 -5.92
N ASN A 136 6.36 25.81 -5.63
CA ASN A 136 7.22 26.91 -6.04
C ASN A 136 7.64 26.76 -7.51
N VAL A 137 7.34 27.76 -8.32
CA VAL A 137 7.86 27.91 -9.69
C VAL A 137 9.06 28.84 -9.71
N THR A 138 9.91 28.70 -10.72
CA THR A 138 11.12 29.54 -10.92
C THR A 138 11.08 30.28 -12.25
N ASP A 139 11.99 31.24 -12.46
CA ASP A 139 12.11 32.01 -13.72
C ASP A 139 10.80 32.62 -14.21
N ALA A 140 9.93 33.00 -13.27
CA ALA A 140 8.63 33.50 -13.63
C ALA A 140 8.75 34.89 -14.26
N SER A 141 8.02 35.15 -15.35
CA SER A 141 8.01 36.45 -16.03
C SER A 141 6.78 36.65 -16.91
N PHE A 142 6.40 37.91 -17.10
CA PHE A 142 5.32 38.32 -18.01
C PHE A 142 5.49 39.80 -18.37
N LEU A 143 4.83 40.26 -19.43
CA LEU A 143 4.74 41.66 -19.79
C LEU A 143 3.44 42.28 -19.30
N ILE A 144 3.51 43.54 -18.91
CA ILE A 144 2.37 44.42 -18.67
C ILE A 144 2.32 45.42 -19.82
N HIS A 145 1.16 45.53 -20.45
CA HIS A 145 0.87 46.48 -21.52
C HIS A 145 -0.02 47.60 -20.99
N ASP A 146 0.38 48.85 -21.24
CA ASP A 146 -0.54 49.99 -21.10
C ASP A 146 -1.49 50.03 -22.29
N LEU A 147 -2.78 50.21 -22.02
CA LEU A 147 -3.76 50.53 -23.05
C LEU A 147 -4.33 51.92 -22.76
N ASP A 148 -3.43 52.89 -22.62
CA ASP A 148 -3.76 54.32 -22.52
C ASP A 148 -4.70 54.73 -23.68
N ILE A 149 -5.92 55.17 -23.33
CA ILE A 149 -6.92 55.58 -24.30
C ILE A 149 -6.77 57.08 -24.60
N LEU A 150 -6.39 57.43 -25.83
CA LEU A 150 -6.51 58.82 -26.30
C LEU A 150 -7.96 59.15 -26.69
N PHE A 151 -8.50 60.22 -26.08
CA PHE A 151 -9.75 60.83 -26.54
C PHE A 151 -9.53 61.81 -27.69
N ASN A 152 -10.45 61.77 -28.65
CA ASN A 152 -10.57 62.75 -29.73
C ASN A 152 -10.92 64.14 -29.13
N GLY A 153 -9.89 64.94 -28.86
CA GLY A 153 -9.99 66.20 -28.11
C GLY A 153 -8.73 66.57 -27.31
N GLY A 154 -7.79 65.63 -27.16
CA GLY A 154 -6.44 65.89 -26.64
C GLY A 154 -6.38 66.18 -25.14
N THR A 155 -7.25 65.53 -24.36
CA THR A 155 -7.09 65.41 -22.90
C THR A 155 -6.64 63.98 -22.63
N VAL A 156 -5.43 63.81 -22.09
CA VAL A 156 -4.83 62.50 -21.77
C VAL A 156 -5.25 62.13 -20.34
N SER A 157 -5.51 60.84 -20.11
CA SER A 157 -5.73 60.30 -18.75
C SER A 157 -4.43 60.29 -17.94
N TRP A 158 -4.54 60.24 -16.62
CA TRP A 158 -3.40 60.30 -15.69
C TRP A 158 -2.98 58.90 -15.23
N GLN A 159 -1.66 58.71 -15.11
CA GLN A 159 -0.88 57.66 -14.44
C GLN A 159 -1.69 56.50 -13.83
N ASP A 160 -1.76 55.39 -14.57
CA ASP A 160 -2.12 54.08 -14.03
C ASP A 160 -0.93 53.48 -13.25
N GLU A 161 -1.22 52.81 -12.13
CA GLU A 161 -0.23 52.19 -11.26
C GLU A 161 -0.50 50.69 -11.12
N VAL A 162 0.54 49.88 -11.31
CA VAL A 162 0.51 48.43 -11.03
C VAL A 162 1.56 48.10 -9.98
N GLU A 163 1.13 47.66 -8.81
CA GLU A 163 2.00 47.12 -7.78
C GLU A 163 2.05 45.59 -7.90
N VAL A 164 3.24 45.03 -8.11
CA VAL A 164 3.46 43.58 -8.24
C VAL A 164 4.25 43.07 -7.03
N SER A 165 3.76 42.03 -6.40
CA SER A 165 4.39 41.32 -5.29
C SER A 165 4.22 39.80 -5.42
N ALA A 166 4.99 39.03 -4.65
CA ALA A 166 4.89 37.57 -4.64
C ALA A 166 5.20 36.97 -3.27
N THR A 167 4.72 35.75 -3.03
CA THR A 167 5.05 34.95 -1.84
C THR A 167 5.53 33.54 -2.17
N SER A 168 6.23 32.92 -1.23
CA SER A 168 6.59 31.50 -1.19
C SER A 168 6.35 30.96 0.22
N GLY A 169 5.46 29.97 0.35
CA GLY A 169 5.00 29.46 1.65
C GLY A 169 4.41 30.55 2.54
N GLY A 170 3.80 31.58 1.94
CA GLY A 170 3.28 32.76 2.63
C GLY A 170 4.31 33.82 3.04
N ASN A 171 5.60 33.64 2.74
CA ASN A 171 6.65 34.63 3.00
C ASN A 171 6.89 35.51 1.76
N PRO A 172 7.12 36.84 1.91
CA PRO A 172 7.40 37.72 0.78
C PRO A 172 8.65 37.29 -0.01
N VAL A 173 8.54 37.27 -1.34
CA VAL A 173 9.64 36.98 -2.27
C VAL A 173 10.42 38.26 -2.56
N THR A 174 11.76 38.16 -2.57
CA THR A 174 12.66 39.27 -2.92
C THR A 174 13.15 39.14 -4.38
N GLY A 175 13.78 40.18 -4.93
CA GLY A 175 14.41 40.08 -6.26
C GLY A 175 13.40 40.12 -7.42
N ILE A 176 12.26 40.77 -7.18
CA ILE A 176 11.32 41.15 -8.23
C ILE A 176 11.91 42.35 -8.97
N THR A 177 11.97 42.28 -10.28
CA THR A 177 12.46 43.37 -11.13
C THR A 177 11.44 43.65 -12.23
N ALA A 178 11.31 44.92 -12.63
CA ALA A 178 10.62 45.28 -13.86
C ALA A 178 11.58 46.02 -14.78
N GLY A 179 11.45 45.82 -16.09
CA GLY A 179 12.27 46.47 -17.11
C GLY A 179 11.75 46.21 -18.53
N GLY A 180 12.19 47.00 -19.50
CA GLY A 180 11.82 46.87 -20.92
C GLY A 180 12.94 47.39 -21.82
N GLU A 181 12.86 47.14 -23.13
CA GLU A 181 13.79 47.70 -24.13
C GLU A 181 13.91 49.22 -23.94
N ALA A 182 15.13 49.72 -23.83
CA ALA A 182 15.38 51.14 -23.61
C ALA A 182 14.89 51.95 -24.81
N ALA A 183 13.77 52.67 -24.67
CA ALA A 183 13.23 53.50 -25.74
C ALA A 183 12.94 54.95 -25.27
N PRO A 184 12.90 55.93 -26.20
CA PRO A 184 12.96 57.36 -25.90
C PRO A 184 11.62 57.92 -25.38
N ALA A 185 11.67 59.15 -24.87
CA ALA A 185 10.61 59.91 -24.18
C ALA A 185 9.14 59.52 -24.49
N GLY A 186 8.39 59.23 -23.42
CA GLY A 186 6.95 58.86 -23.47
C GLY A 186 6.65 57.44 -22.98
N ILE A 187 7.47 56.89 -22.08
CA ILE A 187 7.42 55.50 -21.60
C ILE A 187 7.26 55.52 -20.07
N PHE A 188 6.60 54.51 -19.49
CA PHE A 188 6.42 54.30 -18.05
C PHE A 188 7.62 54.77 -17.22
N ASN A 189 7.37 55.58 -16.21
CA ASN A 189 8.36 55.78 -15.16
C ASN A 189 8.31 54.56 -14.25
N GLN A 190 9.43 53.86 -14.19
CA GLN A 190 9.61 52.71 -13.30
C GLN A 190 10.15 53.21 -11.97
N GLU A 191 9.38 53.05 -10.89
CA GLU A 191 9.88 53.26 -9.53
C GLU A 191 9.92 51.90 -8.83
N VAL A 192 11.13 51.38 -8.62
CA VAL A 192 11.33 50.17 -7.82
C VAL A 192 11.07 50.51 -6.36
N ILE A 193 9.87 50.20 -5.86
CA ILE A 193 9.47 50.42 -4.46
C ILE A 193 9.94 49.24 -3.59
N GLY A 194 11.27 49.09 -3.45
CA GLY A 194 11.88 48.16 -2.49
C GLY A 194 12.28 46.78 -3.04
N ALA A 195 12.63 45.86 -2.13
CA ALA A 195 13.24 44.58 -2.49
C ALA A 195 12.23 43.46 -2.81
N ASN A 196 10.95 43.64 -2.46
CA ASN A 196 9.92 42.58 -2.42
C ASN A 196 8.66 42.91 -3.23
N SER A 197 8.63 44.08 -3.85
CA SER A 197 7.57 44.51 -4.76
C SER A 197 8.15 45.49 -5.77
N VAL A 198 7.48 45.62 -6.91
CA VAL A 198 7.79 46.62 -7.94
C VAL A 198 6.51 47.35 -8.29
N THR A 199 6.61 48.67 -8.43
CA THR A 199 5.50 49.51 -8.89
C THR A 199 5.82 50.04 -10.28
N ILE A 200 4.90 49.82 -11.19
CA ILE A 200 5.00 50.21 -12.60
C ILE A 200 3.97 51.32 -12.82
N THR A 201 4.42 52.49 -13.28
CA THR A 201 3.54 53.65 -13.47
C THR A 201 3.59 54.21 -14.88
N GLY A 202 2.44 54.35 -15.52
CA GLY A 202 2.32 54.95 -16.87
C GLY A 202 2.59 56.46 -16.80
N VAL A 203 3.34 57.02 -17.76
CA VAL A 203 3.58 58.47 -17.82
C VAL A 203 3.16 59.01 -19.17
N ALA A 204 2.28 60.03 -19.13
CA ALA A 204 1.74 60.63 -20.33
C ALA A 204 2.85 61.21 -21.24
N PRO A 205 2.70 61.14 -22.58
CA PRO A 205 3.66 61.70 -23.52
C PRO A 205 3.86 63.21 -23.31
N GLY A 206 5.11 63.63 -23.01
CA GLY A 206 5.50 65.03 -22.87
C GLY A 206 5.99 65.46 -21.48
N ASP A 207 5.85 64.59 -20.47
CA ASP A 207 6.38 64.83 -19.13
C ASP A 207 7.88 64.49 -19.01
N ASN A 208 8.59 65.21 -18.14
CA ASN A 208 10.03 64.99 -17.91
C ASN A 208 10.26 63.74 -17.04
N PRO A 209 10.91 62.68 -17.56
CA PRO A 209 11.13 61.43 -16.81
C PRO A 209 12.05 61.61 -15.59
N ASN A 210 12.90 62.64 -15.57
CA ASN A 210 13.85 62.90 -14.47
C ASN A 210 13.28 63.86 -13.40
N ALA A 211 12.04 64.32 -13.56
CA ALA A 211 11.35 65.16 -12.59
C ALA A 211 9.82 64.94 -12.75
N PRO A 212 9.28 63.82 -12.24
CA PRO A 212 7.84 63.59 -12.23
C PRO A 212 7.22 64.58 -11.24
N THR A 213 6.92 65.80 -11.69
CA THR A 213 6.21 66.76 -10.86
C THR A 213 4.75 66.39 -10.82
N GLN A 214 4.41 65.37 -10.02
CA GLN A 214 3.10 65.34 -9.41
C GLN A 214 3.02 66.48 -8.39
N ASN A 215 2.48 67.61 -8.81
CA ASN A 215 1.50 68.28 -7.96
C ASN A 215 0.28 68.63 -8.80
N ALA A 216 -0.89 68.32 -8.25
CA ALA A 216 -2.20 68.55 -8.83
C ALA A 216 -2.57 70.04 -8.96
N ASN A 217 -1.61 70.95 -9.23
CA ASN A 217 -1.82 72.40 -9.32
C ASN A 217 -0.82 73.15 -10.24
N SER A 218 -0.10 72.50 -11.15
CA SER A 218 0.65 73.27 -12.16
C SER A 218 -0.23 73.67 -13.36
N PRO A 219 -0.25 74.95 -13.75
CA PRO A 219 -1.17 75.46 -14.75
C PRO A 219 -0.76 74.96 -16.14
N ARG A 220 -1.77 74.64 -16.97
CA ARG A 220 -1.67 74.55 -18.44
C ARG A 220 -0.66 75.58 -18.92
N GLN A 221 0.41 75.16 -19.58
CA GLN A 221 1.28 76.11 -20.27
C GLN A 221 0.47 76.67 -21.46
N PRO A 222 0.04 77.95 -21.44
CA PRO A 222 -0.80 78.48 -22.50
C PRO A 222 0.09 78.69 -23.73
N GLY A 223 -0.21 77.99 -24.83
CA GLY A 223 0.41 78.25 -26.13
C GLY A 223 1.18 77.10 -26.77
N VAL A 224 1.20 75.91 -26.19
CA VAL A 224 1.63 74.70 -26.91
C VAL A 224 0.37 74.06 -27.51
N ASN A 225 0.25 74.11 -28.84
CA ASN A 225 -0.84 73.42 -29.52
C ASN A 225 -0.62 71.91 -29.32
N ASN A 226 -1.67 71.19 -28.93
CA ASN A 226 -1.68 69.73 -28.91
C ASN A 226 -1.05 69.21 -30.20
N ALA A 227 -0.01 68.39 -30.09
CA ALA A 227 0.55 67.70 -31.23
C ALA A 227 -0.54 66.76 -31.76
N THR A 228 -1.19 67.13 -32.88
CA THR A 228 -2.16 66.32 -33.62
C THR A 228 -1.48 65.18 -34.39
N THR A 229 -0.50 64.54 -33.77
CA THR A 229 0.24 63.43 -34.36
C THR A 229 -0.35 62.15 -33.81
N THR A 230 -1.36 61.65 -34.51
CA THR A 230 -1.69 60.22 -34.52
C THR A 230 -0.56 59.49 -35.23
N GLY A 231 0.53 59.26 -34.49
CA GLY A 231 1.59 58.33 -34.89
C GLY A 231 1.39 57.02 -34.15
N ALA A 232 1.84 55.91 -34.73
CA ALA A 232 1.93 54.64 -34.02
C ALA A 232 2.75 54.85 -32.74
N PHE A 233 2.10 54.82 -31.58
CA PHE A 233 2.77 54.88 -30.29
C PHE A 233 3.56 53.59 -30.13
N THR A 234 4.84 53.70 -29.78
CA THR A 234 5.65 52.52 -29.43
C THR A 234 5.22 52.10 -28.04
N GLU A 235 4.74 50.87 -27.91
CA GLU A 235 4.11 50.31 -26.70
C GLU A 235 5.01 50.50 -25.47
N GLY A 236 4.42 50.93 -24.35
CA GLY A 236 5.11 51.19 -23.09
C GLY A 236 5.44 49.92 -22.29
N ASP A 237 5.68 48.78 -22.91
CA ASP A 237 5.65 47.50 -22.22
C ASP A 237 6.69 47.39 -21.08
N ALA A 238 6.26 46.78 -19.97
CA ALA A 238 7.12 46.47 -18.83
C ALA A 238 7.16 44.96 -18.60
N THR A 239 8.33 44.35 -18.76
CA THR A 239 8.57 42.95 -18.37
C THR A 239 8.82 42.87 -16.88
N VAL A 240 8.03 42.08 -16.18
CA VAL A 240 8.25 41.72 -14.77
C VAL A 240 8.99 40.39 -14.73
N ASN A 241 10.06 40.31 -13.94
CA ASN A 241 10.86 39.09 -13.72
C ASN A 241 11.02 38.79 -12.24
N PHE A 242 10.92 37.52 -11.88
CA PHE A 242 11.10 37.02 -10.53
C PHE A 242 12.36 36.16 -10.45
N ALA A 243 13.40 36.66 -9.76
CA ALA A 243 14.68 35.95 -9.64
C ALA A 243 14.67 34.79 -8.63
N ASN A 244 13.65 34.75 -7.76
CA ASN A 244 13.53 33.75 -6.69
C ASN A 244 12.23 32.95 -6.85
N PRO A 245 12.19 31.70 -6.33
CA PRO A 245 10.99 30.87 -6.42
C PRO A 245 9.79 31.48 -5.70
N LEU A 246 8.59 31.22 -6.22
CA LEU A 246 7.32 31.72 -5.67
C LEU A 246 6.20 30.70 -5.87
N ASP A 247 5.18 30.73 -5.01
CA ASP A 247 3.94 29.96 -5.16
C ASP A 247 2.71 30.85 -5.42
N THR A 248 2.83 32.16 -5.18
CA THR A 248 1.75 33.13 -5.36
C THR A 248 2.30 34.45 -5.90
N MET A 249 1.65 35.02 -6.91
CA MET A 249 1.84 36.40 -7.36
C MET A 249 0.60 37.22 -7.06
N THR A 250 0.80 38.49 -6.73
CA THR A 250 -0.28 39.45 -6.53
C THR A 250 0.01 40.73 -7.30
N LEU A 251 -0.93 41.11 -8.16
CA LEU A 251 -0.91 42.36 -8.91
C LEU A 251 -2.06 43.23 -8.39
N VAL A 252 -1.74 44.43 -7.95
CA VAL A 252 -2.72 45.44 -7.52
C VAL A 252 -2.67 46.59 -8.52
N PHE A 253 -3.75 46.71 -9.29
CA PHE A 253 -3.95 47.79 -10.24
C PHE A 253 -4.67 48.93 -9.54
N ARG A 254 -4.16 50.15 -9.63
CA ARG A 254 -4.76 51.35 -9.06
C ARG A 254 -4.94 52.42 -10.14
N ASN A 255 -6.13 52.99 -10.19
CA ASN A 255 -6.39 54.20 -10.96
C ASN A 255 -5.81 55.42 -10.23
N GLY A 256 -5.06 56.26 -10.94
CA GLY A 256 -4.42 57.46 -10.39
C GLY A 256 -5.40 58.50 -9.83
N PRO A 257 -4.95 59.42 -8.95
CA PRO A 257 -5.80 60.43 -8.34
C PRO A 257 -6.22 61.55 -9.33
N GLY A 258 -7.31 61.35 -10.06
CA GLY A 258 -7.90 62.34 -10.99
C GLY A 258 -9.12 63.09 -10.44
N THR A 259 -9.25 64.40 -10.70
CA THR A 259 -10.41 65.21 -10.25
C THR A 259 -11.58 65.28 -11.25
N GLN A 260 -11.50 64.57 -12.38
CA GLN A 260 -12.52 64.56 -13.43
C GLN A 260 -12.80 63.11 -13.89
N ASP A 261 -14.06 62.69 -13.76
CA ASP A 261 -14.70 61.53 -14.40
C ASP A 261 -14.69 61.64 -15.94
N PHE A 262 -14.65 60.61 -16.79
CA PHE A 262 -14.60 59.15 -16.67
C PHE A 262 -14.23 58.60 -18.05
N ALA A 263 -13.22 57.75 -18.12
CA ALA A 263 -13.07 56.79 -19.20
C ALA A 263 -12.78 55.42 -18.61
N SER A 264 -13.24 54.37 -19.26
CA SER A 264 -12.83 53.01 -18.92
C SER A 264 -11.37 52.86 -19.34
N HIS A 265 -10.48 52.49 -18.43
CA HIS A 265 -9.08 52.16 -18.74
C HIS A 265 -8.89 50.66 -18.66
N ALA A 266 -7.89 50.16 -19.38
CA ALA A 266 -7.55 48.76 -19.35
C ALA A 266 -6.04 48.60 -19.29
N ILE A 267 -5.62 47.63 -18.50
CA ILE A 267 -4.27 47.10 -18.54
C ILE A 267 -4.42 45.66 -18.99
N SER A 268 -3.46 45.19 -19.78
CA SER A 268 -3.38 43.78 -20.10
C SER A 268 -2.05 43.19 -19.68
N ILE A 269 -2.08 41.91 -19.29
CA ILE A 269 -0.88 41.13 -19.04
C ILE A 269 -0.71 40.10 -20.15
N SER A 270 0.51 39.91 -20.64
CA SER A 270 0.84 38.83 -21.57
C SER A 270 0.73 37.47 -20.89
N ASP A 271 0.90 36.42 -21.68
CA ASP A 271 1.17 35.08 -21.18
C ASP A 271 2.25 35.08 -20.09
N ILE A 272 2.11 34.17 -19.14
CA ILE A 272 3.03 34.03 -18.02
C ILE A 272 3.97 32.87 -18.32
N PHE A 273 5.26 33.20 -18.38
CA PHE A 273 6.34 32.23 -18.47
C PHE A 273 6.76 31.84 -17.07
N PHE A 274 6.98 30.55 -16.83
CA PHE A 274 7.60 30.06 -15.59
C PHE A 274 8.23 28.70 -15.84
N THR A 275 9.20 28.33 -15.01
CA THR A 275 9.80 27.00 -14.99
C THR A 275 9.13 26.19 -13.88
N ALA A 276 8.47 25.09 -14.24
CA ALA A 276 7.87 24.18 -13.27
C ALA A 276 8.96 23.46 -12.46
N PRO A 277 8.72 23.19 -11.17
CA PRO A 277 9.66 22.45 -10.35
C PRO A 277 9.82 21.03 -10.87
N THR A 278 10.98 20.41 -10.59
CA THR A 278 11.14 18.98 -10.85
C THR A 278 10.22 18.20 -9.92
N LEU A 279 9.18 17.61 -10.49
CA LEU A 279 8.33 16.67 -9.77
C LEU A 279 8.98 15.28 -9.86
N THR A 280 9.40 14.73 -8.72
CA THR A 280 9.68 13.29 -8.63
C THR A 280 8.33 12.57 -8.64
N PRO A 281 8.06 11.70 -9.62
CA PRO A 281 6.85 10.90 -9.62
C PRO A 281 6.76 10.09 -8.33
N THR A 282 5.61 10.12 -7.68
CA THR A 282 5.37 9.27 -6.51
C THR A 282 5.10 7.85 -6.99
N THR A 283 5.87 6.92 -6.45
CA THR A 283 5.78 5.48 -6.69
C THR A 283 5.60 4.82 -5.34
N PRO A 284 4.35 4.59 -4.90
CA PRO A 284 4.11 3.80 -3.71
C PRO A 284 4.55 2.37 -4.01
N VAL A 285 5.23 1.74 -3.06
CA VAL A 285 5.66 0.35 -3.14
C VAL A 285 5.55 -0.23 -1.74
N ILE A 286 4.86 -1.37 -1.63
CA ILE A 286 4.77 -2.15 -0.39
C ILE A 286 5.46 -3.48 -0.65
N GLY A 287 6.32 -3.90 0.27
CA GLY A 287 6.91 -5.24 0.28
C GLY A 287 6.42 -6.00 1.50
N VAL A 288 6.28 -7.32 1.40
CA VAL A 288 6.03 -8.21 2.53
C VAL A 288 6.87 -9.48 2.44
N ALA A 289 7.35 -9.95 3.59
CA ALA A 289 8.00 -11.25 3.73
C ALA A 289 7.40 -12.03 4.89
N LYS A 290 7.49 -13.35 4.82
CA LYS A 290 6.95 -14.26 5.83
C LYS A 290 7.89 -15.44 6.04
N GLN A 291 8.10 -15.80 7.31
CA GLN A 291 8.85 -16.99 7.69
C GLN A 291 8.20 -17.70 8.86
N VAL A 292 8.41 -19.02 8.97
CA VAL A 292 8.18 -19.78 10.21
C VAL A 292 9.27 -19.42 11.22
N SER A 293 8.92 -18.64 12.23
CA SER A 293 9.86 -18.25 13.28
C SER A 293 9.99 -19.29 14.40
N GLU A 294 8.92 -20.04 14.68
CA GLU A 294 8.92 -21.15 15.65
C GLU A 294 7.96 -22.28 15.24
N GLY A 295 8.30 -23.52 15.61
CA GLY A 295 7.50 -24.71 15.31
C GLY A 295 7.71 -25.27 13.89
N PRO A 296 6.85 -26.22 13.45
CA PRO A 296 5.69 -26.77 14.16
C PRO A 296 6.09 -27.53 15.44
N THR A 297 5.43 -27.20 16.55
CA THR A 297 5.61 -27.93 17.82
C THR A 297 4.29 -28.56 18.23
N GLU A 298 4.31 -29.85 18.52
CA GLU A 298 3.11 -30.54 19.00
C GLU A 298 2.78 -30.08 20.43
N SER A 299 1.54 -29.66 20.65
CA SER A 299 1.09 -29.10 21.94
C SER A 299 1.09 -30.15 23.06
N ALA A 300 0.91 -31.42 22.70
CA ALA A 300 1.14 -32.57 23.56
C ALA A 300 1.53 -33.79 22.71
N PRO A 301 2.39 -34.71 23.21
CA PRO A 301 2.83 -35.87 22.46
C PRO A 301 1.67 -36.73 21.92
N GLY A 302 1.62 -36.91 20.59
CA GLY A 302 0.62 -37.73 19.91
C GLY A 302 -0.79 -37.15 19.92
N SER A 303 -0.94 -35.84 20.15
CA SER A 303 -2.21 -35.11 20.05
C SER A 303 -2.60 -34.76 18.62
N GLY A 304 -1.63 -34.65 17.71
CA GLY A 304 -1.80 -34.11 16.36
C GLY A 304 -2.18 -32.63 16.32
N LEU A 305 -2.06 -31.91 17.45
CA LEU A 305 -2.31 -30.48 17.56
C LEU A 305 -0.97 -29.74 17.56
N PHE A 306 -0.69 -28.95 16.53
CA PHE A 306 0.58 -28.27 16.34
C PHE A 306 0.45 -26.75 16.44
N ASP A 307 1.33 -26.12 17.23
CA ASP A 307 1.52 -24.68 17.25
C ASP A 307 2.64 -24.28 16.27
N ILE A 308 2.35 -23.28 15.43
CA ILE A 308 3.27 -22.70 14.45
C ILE A 308 3.23 -21.19 14.62
N THR A 309 4.39 -20.56 14.79
CA THR A 309 4.50 -19.10 14.83
C THR A 309 5.20 -18.60 13.59
N TYR A 310 4.53 -17.73 12.86
CA TYR A 310 5.05 -17.01 11.72
C TYR A 310 5.50 -15.60 12.12
N SER A 311 6.58 -15.12 11.53
CA SER A 311 6.99 -13.73 11.54
C SER A 311 6.71 -13.13 10.17
N ILE A 312 5.86 -12.11 10.11
CA ILE A 312 5.56 -11.37 8.88
C ILE A 312 6.23 -10.00 8.98
N VAL A 313 7.01 -9.62 7.99
CA VAL A 313 7.64 -8.31 7.89
C VAL A 313 6.97 -7.55 6.75
N VAL A 314 6.51 -6.32 6.99
CA VAL A 314 5.98 -5.43 5.94
C VAL A 314 6.80 -4.15 5.91
N GLU A 315 7.12 -3.67 4.71
CA GLU A 315 7.95 -2.48 4.50
C GLU A 315 7.39 -1.59 3.39
N ASN A 316 7.58 -0.28 3.54
CA ASN A 316 7.33 0.69 2.47
C ASN A 316 8.64 1.04 1.77
N LEU A 317 8.85 0.39 0.62
CA LEU A 317 10.02 0.56 -0.25
C LEU A 317 9.85 1.73 -1.25
N GLY A 318 8.66 2.34 -1.27
CA GLY A 318 8.32 3.44 -2.16
C GLY A 318 8.89 4.78 -1.72
N ASN A 319 8.64 5.81 -2.54
CA ASN A 319 9.06 7.19 -2.24
C ASN A 319 7.93 8.08 -1.70
N GLU A 320 6.80 7.49 -1.33
CA GLU A 320 5.70 8.16 -0.63
C GLU A 320 5.20 7.32 0.55
N ALA A 321 4.57 7.95 1.55
CA ALA A 321 3.98 7.21 2.67
C ALA A 321 2.76 6.40 2.22
N LEU A 322 2.46 5.29 2.92
CA LEU A 322 1.30 4.46 2.68
C LEU A 322 0.24 4.66 3.78
N ASN A 323 -0.99 4.89 3.35
CA ASN A 323 -2.20 4.87 4.15
C ASN A 323 -2.95 3.56 3.96
N SER A 324 -3.89 3.27 4.88
CA SER A 324 -4.77 2.11 4.79
C SER A 324 -4.02 0.78 4.62
N VAL A 325 -2.86 0.65 5.28
CA VAL A 325 -2.04 -0.55 5.17
C VAL A 325 -2.77 -1.73 5.82
N GLN A 326 -2.86 -2.84 5.09
CA GLN A 326 -3.51 -4.06 5.54
C GLN A 326 -2.70 -5.29 5.14
N LEU A 327 -2.66 -6.28 6.04
CA LEU A 327 -2.17 -7.62 5.75
C LEU A 327 -3.33 -8.61 5.87
N VAL A 328 -3.52 -9.44 4.86
CA VAL A 328 -4.55 -10.48 4.85
C VAL A 328 -3.89 -11.84 4.94
N GLU A 329 -4.27 -12.59 5.97
CA GLU A 329 -3.77 -13.94 6.26
C GLU A 329 -4.97 -14.85 6.55
N SER A 330 -5.19 -15.83 5.67
CA SER A 330 -6.37 -16.71 5.74
C SER A 330 -6.05 -18.16 6.13
N PHE A 331 -4.77 -18.57 6.09
CA PHE A 331 -4.32 -19.95 6.31
C PHE A 331 -5.01 -21.05 5.49
N THR A 332 -5.82 -20.65 4.52
CA THR A 332 -6.73 -21.52 3.75
C THR A 332 -6.86 -21.06 2.29
N ASP A 333 -5.96 -20.17 1.84
CA ASP A 333 -6.06 -19.52 0.53
C ASP A 333 -6.01 -20.54 -0.63
N PRO A 334 -7.10 -20.71 -1.40
CA PRO A 334 -7.13 -21.61 -2.54
C PRO A 334 -6.46 -21.02 -3.79
N THR A 335 -5.97 -19.78 -3.75
CA THR A 335 -5.45 -19.04 -4.90
C THR A 335 -3.92 -18.99 -5.00
N LEU A 336 -3.20 -19.64 -4.06
CA LEU A 336 -1.73 -19.75 -4.09
C LEU A 336 -1.22 -20.17 -5.47
N THR A 337 -0.19 -19.48 -5.95
CA THR A 337 0.53 -19.79 -7.18
C THR A 337 2.03 -19.86 -6.90
N PRO A 338 2.69 -21.02 -7.08
CA PRO A 338 2.10 -22.31 -7.49
C PRO A 338 1.16 -22.88 -6.41
N PRO A 339 0.09 -23.60 -6.80
CA PRO A 339 -0.88 -24.14 -5.85
C PRO A 339 -0.22 -25.25 -5.01
N GLY A 340 0.09 -24.96 -3.76
CA GLY A 340 0.47 -25.92 -2.74
C GLY A 340 -0.70 -26.23 -1.78
N PRO A 341 -0.68 -27.35 -1.05
CA PRO A 341 -1.65 -27.59 -0.01
C PRO A 341 -1.48 -26.53 1.11
N THR A 342 -2.54 -25.80 1.44
CA THR A 342 -2.65 -25.10 2.72
C THR A 342 -3.13 -26.07 3.79
N PHE A 343 -3.32 -25.62 5.02
CA PHE A 343 -3.88 -26.47 6.07
C PHE A 343 -5.31 -26.93 5.77
N GLY A 344 -6.03 -26.30 4.84
CA GLY A 344 -7.40 -26.64 4.47
C GLY A 344 -8.46 -26.09 5.44
N PRO A 345 -9.71 -25.94 4.98
CA PRO A 345 -10.78 -25.38 5.78
C PRO A 345 -11.11 -26.30 6.96
N GLY A 346 -11.21 -25.74 8.17
CA GLY A 346 -11.62 -26.48 9.38
C GLY A 346 -10.48 -27.05 10.21
N ASN A 347 -9.23 -26.97 9.73
CA ASN A 347 -8.07 -27.56 10.42
C ASN A 347 -7.34 -26.55 11.33
N ILE A 348 -7.74 -25.28 11.33
CA ILE A 348 -7.22 -24.26 12.24
C ILE A 348 -8.06 -24.21 13.51
N VAL A 349 -7.47 -24.53 14.65
CA VAL A 349 -8.13 -24.51 15.97
C VAL A 349 -8.15 -23.09 16.54
N THR A 350 -7.03 -22.38 16.48
CA THR A 350 -6.90 -20.99 16.95
C THR A 350 -5.88 -20.22 16.12
N SER A 351 -6.07 -18.91 16.00
CA SER A 351 -5.11 -17.99 15.38
C SER A 351 -5.01 -16.72 16.22
N THR A 352 -3.81 -16.28 16.56
CA THR A 352 -3.58 -15.09 17.40
C THR A 352 -2.45 -14.23 16.85
N ILE A 353 -2.64 -12.91 16.93
CA ILE A 353 -1.59 -11.95 16.62
C ILE A 353 -0.80 -11.69 17.90
N GLY A 354 0.53 -11.81 17.83
CA GLY A 354 1.42 -11.47 18.92
C GLY A 354 1.66 -9.95 19.01
N THR A 355 2.72 -9.56 19.71
CA THR A 355 3.07 -8.13 19.84
C THR A 355 3.71 -7.63 18.54
N ILE A 356 3.04 -6.70 17.86
CA ILE A 356 3.58 -6.04 16.67
C ILE A 356 4.75 -5.15 17.08
N THR A 357 5.83 -5.17 16.29
CA THR A 357 7.03 -4.35 16.48
C THR A 357 7.18 -3.37 15.30
N PRO A 358 6.72 -2.12 15.43
CA PRO A 358 6.89 -1.09 14.40
C PRO A 358 8.31 -0.50 14.42
N ALA A 359 8.81 -0.12 13.24
CA ALA A 359 10.07 0.58 13.03
C ALA A 359 9.87 1.80 12.10
N GLY A 360 10.82 2.74 12.09
CA GLY A 360 10.79 3.87 11.14
C GLY A 360 9.60 4.83 11.29
N GLY A 361 8.88 4.80 12.42
CA GLY A 361 7.67 5.61 12.62
C GLY A 361 6.38 4.98 12.08
N ALA A 362 6.40 3.71 11.69
CA ALA A 362 5.20 2.96 11.33
C ALA A 362 4.15 3.01 12.46
N SER A 363 2.88 3.22 12.08
CA SER A 363 1.74 3.20 12.98
C SER A 363 0.84 2.03 12.59
N VAL A 364 1.16 0.85 13.12
CA VAL A 364 0.48 -0.41 12.81
C VAL A 364 -0.14 -0.98 14.08
N THR A 365 -1.44 -1.29 14.04
CA THR A 365 -2.17 -1.84 15.18
C THR A 365 -2.82 -3.16 14.81
N ALA A 366 -2.73 -4.17 15.69
CA ALA A 366 -3.35 -5.47 15.47
C ALA A 366 -4.88 -5.36 15.42
N ASN A 367 -5.51 -6.10 14.52
CA ASN A 367 -6.97 -6.25 14.49
C ASN A 367 -7.41 -7.18 15.63
N PRO A 368 -8.16 -6.68 16.63
CA PRO A 368 -8.64 -7.53 17.73
C PRO A 368 -9.70 -8.55 17.28
N ALA A 369 -10.28 -8.39 16.09
CA ALA A 369 -11.25 -9.31 15.52
C ALA A 369 -10.61 -10.42 14.67
N TYR A 370 -9.29 -10.37 14.42
CA TYR A 370 -8.60 -11.37 13.63
C TYR A 370 -8.87 -12.79 14.15
N ASN A 371 -9.44 -13.63 13.30
CA ASN A 371 -9.77 -15.00 13.60
C ASN A 371 -9.97 -15.78 12.30
N VAL A 372 -9.16 -16.81 12.07
CA VAL A 372 -9.33 -17.74 10.94
C VAL A 372 -9.55 -19.17 11.41
N SER A 373 -9.95 -19.35 12.67
CA SER A 373 -10.25 -20.68 13.21
C SER A 373 -11.51 -21.28 12.59
N ALA A 374 -11.63 -22.59 12.70
CA ALA A 374 -12.78 -23.38 12.26
C ALA A 374 -14.10 -22.98 12.95
N THR A 375 -14.04 -22.26 14.08
CA THR A 375 -15.20 -21.90 14.88
C THR A 375 -15.32 -20.39 15.05
N GLY A 376 -16.41 -19.81 14.55
CA GLY A 376 -16.76 -18.40 14.75
C GLY A 376 -16.72 -17.59 13.45
N PRO A 377 -16.94 -16.26 13.54
CA PRO A 377 -16.78 -15.37 12.40
C PRO A 377 -15.33 -15.35 11.94
N VAL A 378 -15.12 -15.45 10.64
CA VAL A 378 -13.79 -15.36 10.01
C VAL A 378 -13.48 -13.90 9.70
N ASP A 379 -12.33 -13.42 10.17
CA ASP A 379 -11.71 -12.17 9.78
C ASP A 379 -10.21 -12.42 9.54
N ALA A 380 -9.81 -12.36 8.29
CA ALA A 380 -8.43 -12.62 7.85
C ALA A 380 -7.55 -11.35 7.88
N ASN A 381 -8.11 -10.19 8.23
CA ASN A 381 -7.34 -8.95 8.32
C ASN A 381 -6.50 -8.93 9.60
N LEU A 382 -5.19 -8.83 9.47
CA LEU A 382 -4.28 -8.77 10.61
C LEU A 382 -4.24 -7.38 11.25
N LEU A 383 -4.45 -6.32 10.48
CA LEU A 383 -4.29 -4.94 10.96
C LEU A 383 -5.65 -4.25 11.13
N ALA A 384 -5.73 -3.41 12.16
CA ALA A 384 -6.86 -2.52 12.36
C ALA A 384 -6.86 -1.39 11.32
N ALA A 385 -8.05 -0.86 11.02
CA ALA A 385 -8.20 0.27 10.11
C ALA A 385 -7.38 1.49 10.57
N GLY A 386 -6.82 2.22 9.60
CA GLY A 386 -6.01 3.41 9.85
C GLY A 386 -4.52 3.14 10.08
N SER A 387 -4.04 1.91 9.85
CA SER A 387 -2.60 1.61 9.88
C SER A 387 -1.87 2.34 8.73
N THR A 388 -0.68 2.88 9.02
CA THR A 388 0.14 3.65 8.08
C THR A 388 1.62 3.28 8.16
N LEU A 389 2.29 3.32 7.02
CA LEU A 389 3.75 3.12 6.90
C LEU A 389 4.38 4.36 6.23
N PRO A 390 5.15 5.18 6.98
CA PRO A 390 6.01 6.21 6.39
C PRO A 390 7.02 5.61 5.40
N ILE A 391 7.67 6.49 4.62
CA ILE A 391 8.73 6.10 3.67
C ILE A 391 9.85 5.36 4.41
N GLY A 392 10.22 4.17 3.94
CA GLY A 392 11.28 3.33 4.53
C GLY A 392 10.95 2.78 5.93
N ALA A 393 9.68 2.88 6.37
CA ALA A 393 9.24 2.31 7.63
C ALA A 393 8.80 0.86 7.42
N SER A 394 8.97 0.05 8.47
CA SER A 394 8.58 -1.36 8.48
C SER A 394 7.89 -1.76 9.77
N ALA A 395 7.25 -2.92 9.78
CA ALA A 395 6.70 -3.53 10.98
C ALA A 395 6.84 -5.06 10.93
N THR A 396 7.10 -5.67 12.09
CA THR A 396 7.07 -7.13 12.26
C THR A 396 5.82 -7.56 13.01
N ILE A 397 5.04 -8.46 12.40
CA ILE A 397 3.76 -8.99 12.88
C ILE A 397 3.93 -10.49 13.14
N PRO A 398 4.10 -10.91 14.41
CA PRO A 398 4.08 -12.32 14.76
C PRO A 398 2.64 -12.86 14.75
N VAL A 399 2.42 -14.01 14.12
CA VAL A 399 1.11 -14.71 14.07
C VAL A 399 1.30 -16.15 14.49
N THR A 400 0.59 -16.58 15.54
CA THR A 400 0.61 -17.98 15.99
C THR A 400 -0.69 -18.67 15.58
N VAL A 401 -0.57 -19.83 14.95
CA VAL A 401 -1.69 -20.70 14.61
C VAL A 401 -1.56 -22.05 15.28
N ARG A 402 -2.70 -22.60 15.70
CA ARG A 402 -2.83 -23.99 16.11
C ARG A 402 -3.55 -24.78 15.04
N VAL A 403 -2.89 -25.80 14.51
CA VAL A 403 -3.40 -26.69 13.45
C VAL A 403 -3.70 -28.05 14.04
N ASP A 404 -4.84 -28.64 13.66
CA ASP A 404 -5.22 -30.02 13.98
C ASP A 404 -5.01 -30.92 12.76
N SER A 405 -3.96 -31.74 12.79
CA SER A 405 -3.63 -32.68 11.72
C SER A 405 -4.41 -33.99 11.80
N THR A 406 -5.22 -34.20 12.85
CA THR A 406 -6.00 -35.44 13.04
C THR A 406 -7.34 -35.42 12.31
N GLN A 407 -7.72 -34.27 11.75
CA GLN A 407 -8.96 -34.14 11.00
C GLN A 407 -8.95 -35.03 9.76
N PRO A 408 -10.07 -35.70 9.45
CA PRO A 408 -10.13 -36.66 8.33
C PRO A 408 -9.87 -36.01 6.96
N ASP A 409 -10.14 -34.71 6.85
CA ASP A 409 -9.93 -33.90 5.64
C ASP A 409 -8.63 -33.09 5.70
N PHE A 410 -7.71 -33.41 6.63
CA PHE A 410 -6.39 -32.78 6.66
C PHE A 410 -5.64 -33.08 5.35
N PRO A 411 -5.27 -32.07 4.55
CA PRO A 411 -4.65 -32.30 3.25
C PRO A 411 -3.36 -33.09 3.42
N ALA A 412 -3.09 -34.03 2.52
CA ALA A 412 -1.80 -34.72 2.52
C ALA A 412 -0.68 -33.72 2.25
N ASP A 413 0.43 -33.85 2.97
CA ASP A 413 1.67 -33.13 2.66
C ASP A 413 2.08 -33.47 1.22
N GLY A 414 2.11 -32.44 0.37
CA GLY A 414 2.39 -32.57 -1.06
C GLY A 414 3.83 -33.01 -1.37
N GLY A 415 4.66 -33.23 -0.33
CA GLY A 415 6.06 -33.62 -0.42
C GLY A 415 7.02 -32.46 -0.23
N ASP A 416 6.55 -31.23 -0.45
CA ASP A 416 7.28 -29.98 -0.28
C ASP A 416 6.81 -29.19 0.96
N GLY A 417 5.93 -29.78 1.79
CA GLY A 417 5.27 -29.13 2.92
C GLY A 417 3.94 -28.47 2.57
N TYR A 418 3.37 -27.82 3.56
CA TYR A 418 2.20 -26.95 3.44
C TYR A 418 2.68 -25.53 3.16
N ASN A 419 2.14 -24.90 2.13
CA ASN A 419 2.55 -23.57 1.73
C ASN A 419 1.55 -22.54 2.20
N ASN A 420 2.05 -21.39 2.64
CA ASN A 420 1.20 -20.27 3.04
C ASN A 420 1.78 -18.94 2.59
N GLN A 421 0.91 -18.03 2.20
CA GLN A 421 1.29 -16.68 1.76
C GLN A 421 0.41 -15.63 2.44
N VAL A 422 0.97 -14.45 2.66
CA VAL A 422 0.27 -13.26 3.14
C VAL A 422 0.19 -12.26 2.01
N THR A 423 -0.95 -11.59 1.87
CA THR A 423 -1.08 -10.46 0.95
C THR A 423 -0.99 -9.16 1.74
N ALA A 424 -0.08 -8.28 1.34
CA ALA A 424 -0.02 -6.91 1.81
C ALA A 424 -0.74 -5.98 0.84
N SER A 425 -1.33 -4.90 1.37
CA SER A 425 -1.92 -3.84 0.56
C SER A 425 -1.80 -2.49 1.25
N GLY A 426 -1.85 -1.42 0.46
CA GLY A 426 -1.84 -0.04 0.94
C GLY A 426 -2.26 0.92 -0.15
N ILE A 427 -2.37 2.21 0.20
CA ILE A 427 -2.69 3.30 -0.72
C ILE A 427 -1.65 4.40 -0.54
N GLY A 428 -1.05 4.87 -1.64
CA GLY A 428 -0.15 6.01 -1.64
C GLY A 428 -0.81 7.24 -1.04
N ALA A 429 -0.19 7.85 -0.02
CA ALA A 429 -0.80 8.92 0.75
C ALA A 429 -0.99 10.22 -0.04
N THR A 430 -0.26 10.40 -1.14
CA THR A 430 -0.36 11.59 -2.00
C THR A 430 -0.89 11.26 -3.39
N SER A 431 -0.55 10.09 -3.92
CA SER A 431 -0.99 9.66 -5.25
C SER A 431 -2.39 9.02 -5.28
N ASP A 432 -2.88 8.57 -4.12
CA ASP A 432 -4.07 7.69 -3.98
C ASP A 432 -3.97 6.38 -4.80
N ASN A 433 -2.78 6.01 -5.28
CA ASN A 433 -2.58 4.77 -6.03
C ASN A 433 -2.58 3.57 -5.08
N PRO A 434 -3.36 2.52 -5.36
CA PRO A 434 -3.32 1.28 -4.58
C PRO A 434 -2.08 0.46 -4.92
N VAL A 435 -1.53 -0.19 -3.91
CA VAL A 435 -0.43 -1.15 -4.03
C VAL A 435 -0.80 -2.44 -3.31
N ASN A 436 -0.26 -3.54 -3.80
CA ASN A 436 -0.35 -4.84 -3.16
C ASN A 436 0.91 -5.63 -3.43
N ASP A 437 1.14 -6.60 -2.56
CA ASP A 437 2.27 -7.49 -2.66
C ASP A 437 1.95 -8.85 -2.02
N LEU A 438 2.59 -9.91 -2.51
CA LEU A 438 2.49 -11.26 -1.99
C LEU A 438 3.78 -11.61 -1.26
N SER A 439 3.67 -12.18 -0.07
CA SER A 439 4.86 -12.43 0.74
C SER A 439 5.84 -13.40 0.10
N ASP A 440 7.12 -13.07 0.21
CA ASP A 440 8.25 -13.99 0.01
C ASP A 440 8.57 -14.83 1.24
N ASP A 441 9.16 -16.01 1.02
CA ASP A 441 9.69 -16.85 2.08
C ASP A 441 10.98 -16.24 2.65
N GLY A 442 10.95 -15.96 3.95
CA GLY A 442 12.06 -15.38 4.67
C GLY A 442 11.70 -14.12 5.44
N VAL A 443 12.69 -13.26 5.63
CA VAL A 443 12.59 -12.05 6.46
C VAL A 443 12.76 -10.76 5.67
N ASP A 444 13.11 -10.87 4.39
CA ASP A 444 13.42 -9.75 3.51
C ASP A 444 12.27 -9.54 2.53
N PRO A 445 11.52 -8.42 2.64
CA PRO A 445 10.42 -8.11 1.73
C PRO A 445 10.80 -7.80 0.28
N ASP A 446 12.09 -7.68 -0.04
CA ASP A 446 12.62 -7.47 -1.40
C ASP A 446 13.98 -8.23 -1.49
N PRO A 447 13.94 -9.57 -1.62
CA PRO A 447 15.14 -10.41 -1.50
C PRO A 447 16.23 -10.14 -2.55
N ASP A 448 15.87 -9.60 -3.72
CA ASP A 448 16.83 -9.28 -4.78
C ASP A 448 17.31 -7.81 -4.78
N ALA A 449 16.65 -6.97 -3.97
CA ALA A 449 16.95 -5.57 -3.72
C ALA A 449 16.86 -4.69 -4.98
N ASP A 450 15.96 -5.02 -5.91
CA ASP A 450 15.71 -4.25 -7.12
C ASP A 450 14.68 -3.12 -6.93
N GLY A 451 14.01 -3.07 -5.77
CA GLY A 451 13.00 -2.08 -5.40
C GLY A 451 11.60 -2.38 -5.95
N ASN A 452 11.36 -3.60 -6.42
CA ASN A 452 10.10 -4.07 -6.97
C ASN A 452 9.70 -5.43 -6.35
N PRO A 453 9.25 -5.45 -5.07
CA PRO A 453 8.93 -6.68 -4.31
C PRO A 453 7.77 -7.51 -4.90
N GLY A 454 7.00 -6.93 -5.82
CA GLY A 454 5.96 -7.65 -6.57
C GLY A 454 6.49 -8.26 -7.87
N GLY A 455 7.79 -8.52 -7.97
CA GLY A 455 8.46 -9.08 -9.14
C GLY A 455 7.93 -10.45 -9.53
N ALA A 456 8.15 -10.84 -10.80
CA ALA A 456 7.74 -12.17 -11.26
C ALA A 456 8.63 -13.31 -10.70
N ASP A 457 9.80 -12.95 -10.17
CA ASP A 457 10.77 -13.84 -9.55
C ASP A 457 10.65 -13.82 -8.00
N GLU A 458 9.59 -13.19 -7.47
CA GLU A 458 9.25 -13.03 -6.05
C GLU A 458 7.80 -13.50 -5.79
N GLY A 459 7.34 -13.35 -4.56
CA GLY A 459 6.08 -13.89 -4.07
C GLY A 459 6.18 -15.40 -3.79
N ASP A 460 7.28 -15.85 -3.21
CA ASP A 460 7.49 -17.25 -2.82
C ASP A 460 6.69 -17.63 -1.56
N PRO A 461 5.75 -18.61 -1.61
CA PRO A 461 5.01 -19.03 -0.42
C PRO A 461 5.92 -19.66 0.65
N THR A 462 5.69 -19.33 1.92
CA THR A 462 6.41 -19.90 3.06
C THR A 462 6.01 -21.37 3.30
N PRO A 463 6.94 -22.33 3.18
CA PRO A 463 6.65 -23.74 3.43
C PRO A 463 6.70 -24.08 4.93
N VAL A 464 5.92 -25.07 5.34
CA VAL A 464 6.01 -25.68 6.66
C VAL A 464 5.75 -27.18 6.59
N THR A 465 6.59 -27.96 7.26
CA THR A 465 6.50 -29.43 7.25
C THR A 465 6.25 -29.94 8.67
N PHE A 466 5.25 -30.81 8.83
CA PHE A 466 5.02 -31.48 10.12
C PHE A 466 5.98 -32.65 10.31
N PRO A 467 6.32 -33.02 11.57
CA PRO A 467 7.09 -34.22 11.83
C PRO A 467 6.41 -35.46 11.26
N ALA A 468 7.19 -36.35 10.63
CA ALA A 468 6.68 -37.61 10.14
C ALA A 468 6.19 -38.50 11.29
N GLU A 469 5.03 -39.14 11.10
CA GLU A 469 4.52 -40.13 12.03
C GLU A 469 5.35 -41.43 11.98
N ALA A 470 5.66 -41.95 13.16
CA ALA A 470 6.48 -43.13 13.41
C ALA A 470 5.88 -43.90 14.61
N PRO A 471 4.74 -44.60 14.42
CA PRO A 471 4.16 -45.45 15.46
C PRO A 471 5.12 -46.58 15.85
N ALA A 472 5.27 -46.82 17.15
CA ALA A 472 6.05 -47.93 17.67
C ALA A 472 5.48 -48.39 19.01
N ILE A 473 5.38 -49.71 19.17
CA ILE A 473 4.93 -50.36 20.41
C ILE A 473 6.05 -51.26 20.93
N GLY A 474 6.30 -51.19 22.23
CA GLY A 474 7.22 -52.06 22.94
C GLY A 474 6.47 -52.93 23.92
N VAL A 475 6.82 -54.21 23.99
CA VAL A 475 6.29 -55.13 24.99
C VAL A 475 7.43 -55.90 25.65
N SER A 476 7.29 -56.14 26.95
CA SER A 476 8.21 -56.98 27.72
C SER A 476 7.42 -57.95 28.59
N LYS A 477 7.94 -59.17 28.74
CA LYS A 477 7.37 -60.21 29.58
C LYS A 477 8.42 -60.75 30.54
N ARG A 478 7.99 -61.04 31.77
CA ARG A 478 8.82 -61.65 32.81
C ARG A 478 8.02 -62.62 33.66
N VAL A 479 8.69 -63.66 34.16
CA VAL A 479 8.21 -64.48 35.27
C VAL A 479 8.51 -63.76 36.59
N VAL A 480 7.48 -63.41 37.35
CA VAL A 480 7.59 -62.81 38.69
C VAL A 480 7.90 -63.89 39.72
N SER A 481 7.20 -65.02 39.64
CA SER A 481 7.42 -66.20 40.48
C SER A 481 7.02 -67.47 39.72
N ALA A 482 7.69 -68.57 40.04
CA ALA A 482 7.31 -69.92 39.66
C ALA A 482 7.53 -70.81 40.88
N ILE A 483 6.45 -71.28 41.50
CA ILE A 483 6.49 -72.07 42.74
C ILE A 483 5.80 -73.40 42.54
N THR A 484 6.34 -74.45 43.14
CA THR A 484 5.70 -75.77 43.18
C THR A 484 4.63 -75.79 44.28
N GLN A 485 3.43 -76.22 43.91
CA GLN A 485 2.29 -76.38 44.79
C GLN A 485 2.32 -77.74 45.52
N PRO A 486 1.54 -77.94 46.60
CA PRO A 486 1.57 -79.17 47.39
C PRO A 486 1.18 -80.46 46.66
N ASP A 487 0.42 -80.35 45.57
CA ASP A 487 0.01 -81.43 44.65
C ASP A 487 1.09 -81.78 43.62
N GLY A 488 2.05 -80.88 43.38
CA GLY A 488 3.15 -81.05 42.45
C GLY A 488 3.11 -80.11 41.24
N ASP A 489 2.01 -79.40 41.05
CA ASP A 489 1.82 -78.46 39.94
C ASP A 489 2.56 -77.15 40.17
N PHE A 490 2.65 -76.31 39.14
CA PHE A 490 3.41 -75.07 39.22
C PHE A 490 2.49 -73.85 39.10
N GLU A 491 2.55 -72.97 40.08
CA GLU A 491 1.96 -71.63 39.96
C GLU A 491 3.00 -70.66 39.41
N VAL A 492 2.70 -70.09 38.25
CA VAL A 492 3.54 -69.12 37.54
C VAL A 492 2.82 -67.79 37.47
N VAL A 493 3.43 -66.75 38.02
CA VAL A 493 2.95 -65.36 37.89
C VAL A 493 3.74 -64.70 36.78
N TYR A 494 3.06 -64.28 35.73
CA TYR A 494 3.63 -63.49 34.65
C TYR A 494 3.35 -62.01 34.87
N GLU A 495 4.32 -61.18 34.49
CA GLU A 495 4.18 -59.74 34.37
C GLU A 495 4.48 -59.35 32.93
N THR A 496 3.60 -58.56 32.34
CA THR A 496 3.82 -57.93 31.04
C THR A 496 3.70 -56.42 31.14
N THR A 497 4.58 -55.71 30.44
CA THR A 497 4.56 -54.26 30.34
C THR A 497 4.53 -53.87 28.86
N VAL A 498 3.56 -53.03 28.49
CA VAL A 498 3.43 -52.43 27.15
C VAL A 498 3.72 -50.93 27.23
N GLU A 499 4.42 -50.39 26.23
CA GLU A 499 4.78 -48.99 26.12
C GLU A 499 4.59 -48.50 24.68
N ASN A 500 4.05 -47.30 24.52
CA ASN A 500 4.07 -46.62 23.23
C ASN A 500 5.42 -45.88 23.08
N LEU A 501 6.31 -46.48 22.28
CA LEU A 501 7.65 -45.96 21.99
C LEU A 501 7.68 -45.04 20.75
N GLY A 502 6.54 -44.89 20.07
CA GLY A 502 6.41 -44.07 18.86
C GLY A 502 6.20 -42.60 19.18
N ASN A 503 5.85 -41.82 18.15
CA ASN A 503 5.51 -40.40 18.28
C ASN A 503 4.03 -40.09 17.98
N VAL A 504 3.18 -41.11 17.89
CA VAL A 504 1.73 -40.98 17.70
C VAL A 504 0.96 -41.82 18.72
N THR A 505 -0.25 -41.39 19.09
CA THR A 505 -1.13 -42.17 19.97
C THR A 505 -1.52 -43.49 19.30
N LEU A 506 -1.32 -44.61 20.00
CA LEU A 506 -1.74 -45.92 19.51
C LEU A 506 -3.21 -46.15 19.84
N ASN A 507 -3.97 -46.61 18.85
CA ASN A 507 -5.38 -46.97 18.98
C ASN A 507 -5.55 -48.49 18.83
N SER A 508 -6.55 -49.05 19.51
CA SER A 508 -6.81 -50.50 19.53
C SER A 508 -5.61 -51.33 20.01
N VAL A 509 -4.92 -50.83 21.04
CA VAL A 509 -3.80 -51.53 21.67
C VAL A 509 -4.29 -52.86 22.24
N GLN A 510 -3.61 -53.94 21.88
CA GLN A 510 -3.92 -55.30 22.31
C GLN A 510 -2.64 -56.03 22.67
N LEU A 511 -2.69 -56.95 23.64
CA LEU A 511 -1.63 -57.92 23.88
C LEU A 511 -2.22 -59.31 23.72
N THR A 512 -1.54 -60.21 23.03
CA THR A 512 -2.02 -61.58 22.84
C THR A 512 -1.08 -62.60 23.45
N GLU A 513 -1.68 -63.58 24.13
CA GLU A 513 -1.00 -64.68 24.79
C GLU A 513 -1.75 -65.99 24.53
N ASP A 514 -1.05 -66.95 23.93
CA ASP A 514 -1.55 -68.31 23.72
C ASP A 514 -0.63 -69.31 24.44
N LEU A 515 -1.08 -69.76 25.60
CA LEU A 515 -0.31 -70.68 26.44
C LEU A 515 -0.33 -72.11 25.92
N ASN A 516 -1.23 -72.47 24.98
CA ASN A 516 -1.15 -73.76 24.31
C ASN A 516 0.15 -73.91 23.51
N ASN A 517 0.66 -72.80 22.95
CA ASN A 517 1.93 -72.81 22.22
C ASN A 517 3.13 -73.04 23.15
N THR A 518 2.98 -72.71 24.43
CA THR A 518 4.02 -72.89 25.45
C THR A 518 3.93 -74.27 26.10
N TYR A 519 2.78 -74.59 26.70
CA TYR A 519 2.61 -75.76 27.57
C TYR A 519 1.88 -76.93 26.89
N GLY A 520 1.16 -76.66 25.80
CA GLY A 520 0.29 -77.63 25.14
C GLY A 520 -1.16 -77.56 25.63
N PRO A 521 -2.13 -77.99 24.81
CA PRO A 521 -3.54 -77.99 25.19
C PRO A 521 -3.84 -78.80 26.44
N GLY A 522 -4.54 -78.17 27.39
CA GLY A 522 -4.96 -78.78 28.66
C GLY A 522 -3.87 -78.91 29.73
N ALA A 523 -2.64 -78.45 29.47
CA ALA A 523 -1.52 -78.53 30.41
C ALA A 523 -1.39 -77.29 31.33
N PHE A 524 -2.37 -76.39 31.30
CA PHE A 524 -2.40 -75.19 32.13
C PHE A 524 -3.84 -74.75 32.43
N SER A 525 -4.01 -73.90 33.44
CA SER A 525 -5.25 -73.17 33.69
C SER A 525 -4.96 -71.74 34.15
N ILE A 526 -5.85 -70.80 33.83
CA ILE A 526 -5.77 -69.42 34.34
C ILE A 526 -6.44 -69.35 35.71
N ILE A 527 -5.62 -69.32 36.77
CA ILE A 527 -6.09 -69.22 38.16
C ILE A 527 -6.12 -67.77 38.69
N GLY A 528 -5.47 -66.85 37.96
CA GLY A 528 -5.56 -65.41 38.20
C GLY A 528 -5.70 -64.66 36.88
N ALA A 529 -6.90 -64.10 36.63
CA ALA A 529 -7.14 -63.30 35.42
C ALA A 529 -6.19 -62.09 35.36
N PRO A 530 -5.91 -61.56 34.14
CA PRO A 530 -5.07 -60.39 33.99
C PRO A 530 -5.60 -59.20 34.80
N THR A 531 -4.73 -58.59 35.58
CA THR A 531 -5.02 -57.39 36.37
C THR A 531 -3.96 -56.34 36.12
N PHE A 532 -4.37 -55.07 36.09
CA PHE A 532 -3.41 -53.96 36.08
C PHE A 532 -2.56 -53.98 37.36
N ALA A 533 -1.24 -53.94 37.19
CA ALA A 533 -0.27 -54.05 38.26
C ALA A 533 0.65 -52.83 38.25
N ALA A 534 0.23 -51.75 38.91
CA ALA A 534 0.99 -50.50 38.95
C ALA A 534 2.43 -50.71 39.47
N ARG A 535 3.40 -50.30 38.66
CA ARG A 535 4.82 -50.25 39.01
C ARG A 535 5.24 -48.90 39.59
N ASN A 536 4.35 -47.90 39.58
CA ASN A 536 4.60 -46.52 40.01
C ASN A 536 5.76 -45.89 39.23
N VAL A 537 5.82 -46.15 37.92
CA VAL A 537 6.75 -45.50 36.99
C VAL A 537 6.12 -44.26 36.38
N ALA A 538 6.93 -43.38 35.79
CA ALA A 538 6.41 -42.19 35.10
C ALA A 538 5.50 -42.61 33.93
N ASN A 539 4.42 -41.86 33.72
CA ASN A 539 3.45 -42.06 32.64
C ASN A 539 2.76 -43.44 32.62
N GLU A 540 2.69 -44.13 33.77
CA GLU A 540 1.95 -45.37 33.87
C GLU A 540 0.43 -45.12 33.90
N VAL A 541 -0.31 -45.82 33.04
CA VAL A 541 -1.76 -45.75 32.92
C VAL A 541 -2.37 -47.13 33.08
N ALA A 542 -3.60 -47.19 33.58
CA ALA A 542 -4.33 -48.44 33.71
C ALA A 542 -5.16 -48.69 32.44
N LEU A 543 -4.69 -49.57 31.56
CA LEU A 543 -5.58 -50.14 30.53
C LEU A 543 -6.48 -51.21 31.16
N THR A 544 -7.61 -51.45 30.52
CA THR A 544 -8.60 -52.42 31.02
C THR A 544 -8.28 -53.82 30.52
N PRO A 545 -8.01 -54.79 31.41
CA PRO A 545 -7.83 -56.18 31.01
C PRO A 545 -9.14 -56.81 30.52
N ASN A 546 -9.02 -57.81 29.64
CA ASN A 546 -10.13 -58.60 29.12
C ASN A 546 -10.58 -59.64 30.17
N PRO A 547 -11.82 -59.56 30.69
CA PRO A 547 -12.32 -60.55 31.64
C PRO A 547 -12.48 -61.96 31.06
N GLY A 548 -12.54 -62.07 29.72
CA GLY A 548 -12.69 -63.34 29.01
C GLY A 548 -11.38 -64.06 28.71
N PHE A 549 -10.23 -63.47 29.04
CA PHE A 549 -8.92 -64.07 28.77
C PHE A 549 -8.78 -65.46 29.40
N ASP A 550 -8.55 -66.47 28.55
CA ASP A 550 -8.30 -67.86 28.94
C ASP A 550 -6.98 -68.39 28.35
N ALA A 551 -6.17 -67.52 27.76
CA ALA A 551 -4.90 -67.84 27.11
C ALA A 551 -4.98 -68.95 26.05
N GLY A 552 -6.14 -69.05 25.39
CA GLY A 552 -6.41 -70.03 24.34
C GLY A 552 -6.99 -71.35 24.84
N ASP A 553 -7.33 -71.46 26.13
CA ASP A 553 -7.91 -72.69 26.67
C ASP A 553 -9.33 -72.95 26.13
N ALA A 554 -9.65 -74.22 25.89
CA ALA A 554 -10.94 -74.60 25.34
C ALA A 554 -12.03 -74.63 26.44
N PRO A 555 -13.29 -74.28 26.14
CA PRO A 555 -13.88 -74.10 24.82
C PRO A 555 -14.02 -72.63 24.35
N THR A 556 -13.63 -71.66 25.18
CA THR A 556 -13.91 -70.22 24.94
C THR A 556 -12.84 -69.49 24.15
N VAL A 557 -11.61 -70.01 24.12
CA VAL A 557 -10.44 -69.58 23.31
C VAL A 557 -10.40 -68.06 23.09
N ASP A 558 -9.91 -67.34 24.10
CA ASP A 558 -9.62 -65.91 24.05
C ASP A 558 -8.19 -65.62 24.53
N ILE A 559 -7.35 -65.27 23.57
CA ILE A 559 -5.93 -64.97 23.77
C ILE A 559 -5.68 -63.49 24.05
N ASN A 560 -6.70 -62.63 24.00
CA ASN A 560 -6.54 -61.19 24.17
C ASN A 560 -6.47 -60.83 25.66
N ILE A 561 -5.39 -60.20 26.09
CA ILE A 561 -5.19 -59.77 27.48
C ILE A 561 -5.95 -58.47 27.77
N LEU A 562 -6.13 -57.58 26.80
CA LEU A 562 -6.81 -56.28 26.96
C LEU A 562 -8.22 -56.29 26.39
N ALA A 563 -9.12 -55.54 27.02
CA ALA A 563 -10.43 -55.26 26.43
C ALA A 563 -10.27 -54.52 25.09
N ALA A 564 -11.22 -54.66 24.16
CA ALA A 564 -11.10 -54.01 22.86
C ALA A 564 -11.05 -52.47 22.96
N GLY A 565 -10.39 -51.83 21.99
CA GLY A 565 -10.41 -50.37 21.81
C GLY A 565 -9.59 -49.56 22.80
N GLN A 566 -8.63 -50.17 23.51
CA GLN A 566 -7.71 -49.40 24.37
C GLN A 566 -6.84 -48.45 23.54
N THR A 567 -6.47 -47.32 24.13
CA THR A 567 -5.54 -46.35 23.55
C THR A 567 -4.33 -46.19 24.47
N LEU A 568 -3.16 -45.92 23.90
CA LEU A 568 -1.93 -45.68 24.65
C LEU A 568 -1.23 -44.46 24.05
N GLN A 569 -1.20 -43.35 24.79
CA GLN A 569 -0.54 -42.12 24.33
C GLN A 569 0.97 -42.30 24.30
N VAL A 570 1.66 -41.42 23.58
CA VAL A 570 3.12 -41.46 23.43
C VAL A 570 3.81 -41.47 24.79
N GLY A 571 4.72 -42.42 24.99
CA GLY A 571 5.47 -42.60 26.23
C GLY A 571 4.64 -43.10 27.42
N GLN A 572 3.35 -43.44 27.23
CA GLN A 572 2.57 -44.11 28.27
C GLN A 572 2.93 -45.59 28.35
N ILE A 573 2.87 -46.10 29.57
CA ILE A 573 3.21 -47.48 29.92
C ILE A 573 2.01 -48.10 30.64
N SER A 574 1.75 -49.39 30.43
CA SER A 574 0.81 -50.14 31.26
C SER A 574 1.38 -51.52 31.59
N THR A 575 1.24 -51.92 32.85
CA THR A 575 1.73 -53.21 33.35
C THR A 575 0.57 -54.08 33.82
N PHE A 576 0.63 -55.38 33.53
CA PHE A 576 -0.38 -56.36 33.94
C PHE A 576 0.28 -57.60 34.51
N GLN A 577 -0.42 -58.27 35.42
CA GLN A 577 -0.06 -59.59 35.91
C GLN A 577 -1.22 -60.56 35.74
N PHE A 578 -0.89 -61.81 35.40
CA PHE A 578 -1.81 -62.94 35.39
C PHE A 578 -1.11 -64.16 35.98
N THR A 579 -1.91 -65.05 36.58
CA THR A 579 -1.41 -66.24 37.27
C THR A 579 -1.91 -67.50 36.56
N VAL A 580 -0.96 -68.38 36.27
CA VAL A 580 -1.17 -69.63 35.54
C VAL A 580 -0.81 -70.78 36.47
N GLU A 581 -1.69 -71.78 36.56
CA GLU A 581 -1.34 -73.09 37.08
C GLU A 581 -0.91 -73.98 35.91
N VAL A 582 0.21 -74.67 36.04
CA VAL A 582 0.76 -75.54 35.01
C VAL A 582 0.76 -76.98 35.54
N GLU A 583 0.04 -77.85 34.84
CA GLU A 583 -0.24 -79.23 35.22
C GLU A 583 1.01 -80.09 34.99
N SER A 584 1.65 -80.49 36.09
CA SER A 584 2.95 -81.17 36.08
C SER A 584 2.88 -82.58 35.50
N ASP A 585 1.74 -83.25 35.61
CA ASP A 585 1.51 -84.62 35.14
C ASP A 585 1.26 -84.71 33.62
N LEU A 586 0.89 -83.58 33.00
CA LEU A 586 0.71 -83.43 31.55
C LEU A 586 2.00 -82.94 30.85
N ILE A 587 2.99 -82.46 31.61
CA ILE A 587 4.34 -82.16 31.10
C ILE A 587 5.18 -83.43 31.06
N THR A 588 5.28 -84.03 29.88
CA THR A 588 5.92 -85.35 29.70
C THR A 588 7.46 -85.33 29.66
N THR A 589 8.09 -84.16 29.59
CA THR A 589 9.56 -83.99 29.63
C THR A 589 9.95 -82.73 30.41
N PRO A 590 10.81 -82.82 31.45
CA PRO A 590 11.36 -81.63 32.10
C PRO A 590 12.18 -80.82 31.09
N ASP A 591 11.72 -79.62 30.76
CA ASP A 591 12.40 -78.71 29.83
C ASP A 591 12.21 -77.25 30.24
N THR A 592 12.96 -76.36 29.60
CA THR A 592 12.75 -74.92 29.67
C THR A 592 11.66 -74.52 28.68
N PHE A 593 10.56 -73.97 29.20
CA PHE A 593 9.50 -73.43 28.35
C PHE A 593 9.83 -72.00 27.92
N PHE A 594 9.90 -71.77 26.61
CA PHE A 594 10.05 -70.44 26.03
C PHE A 594 8.67 -69.88 25.73
N ASN A 595 8.32 -68.80 26.42
CA ASN A 595 7.03 -68.14 26.28
C ASN A 595 7.23 -66.68 25.85
N GLN A 596 6.51 -66.25 24.82
CA GLN A 596 6.52 -64.89 24.28
C GLN A 596 5.10 -64.33 24.26
N ILE A 597 5.01 -63.00 24.37
CA ILE A 597 3.77 -62.24 24.24
C ILE A 597 3.90 -61.36 23.00
N ASP A 598 2.79 -61.17 22.29
CA ASP A 598 2.71 -60.28 21.13
C ASP A 598 1.88 -59.04 21.48
N ALA A 599 2.17 -57.92 20.81
CA ALA A 599 1.56 -56.61 21.02
C ALA A 599 1.16 -55.94 19.70
#